data_AF-A0A958HLM8-F1
#
_entry.id   AF-A0A958HLM8-F1
#
_cell.length_a   1.000
_cell.length_b   1.000
_cell.length_c   1.000
_cell.angle_alpha   90.00
_cell.angle_beta   90.00
_cell.angle_gamma   90.00
#
_symmetry.space_group_name_H-M   'P 1'
#
loop_
_entity.id
_entity.type
_entity.pdbx_description
1 polymer ?
#
loop_
_entity_poly.entity_id
_entity_poly.type
_entity_poly.pdbx_seq_one_letter_code
_entity_poly.pdbx_strand_id
1 'polypeptide(L)'
;MTRLSLELLGTFAATFDGHAVSRFRSSKARALLAYLAVEANRAHSRSSLATLLWPESSEQDAYRNLRVTLHRLRRALDDIAPDAGDEILQIGGGHVQIDHSALTLDVAEFRNLLDAVSAHGHTSPDLCRVCIERLRQAASLYRGDLLAGFDLANAPLFEEWLVVEKERLQRLCLWTVSSLASVYEHQKDLTKALEFAHRELALDPYREESYRRVMRLLTLSGRRSEAIACYLDCQRVLGDELGIEPDEETIALVNRIRSGDVAPSQHSPVRLVNFPTMFTPLVGREAELHAISERLSDPGCRLLTLIGLGGVGKTRLAVEAARHIAAESEWTSARFFDGVFFISLASVDSPEFVPATLAGDLGLTPHQGTTVADQVIDFLRHKHMLLVLDNFEHLREDAVWLLSILEAAPGIEMLVTSRFPLEL
;
A
#
# COMPACT_ATOMS: atom_id res chain seq x y z
N MET A 1 26.19 -1.81 -23.76
CA MET A 1 26.23 -3.27 -23.54
C MET A 1 24.96 -3.83 -24.14
N THR A 2 25.10 -4.75 -25.08
CA THR A 2 23.99 -5.32 -25.82
C THR A 2 23.25 -6.32 -24.92
N ARG A 3 22.00 -6.04 -24.54
CA ARG A 3 21.27 -6.84 -23.55
C ARG A 3 19.86 -7.12 -24.00
N LEU A 4 19.40 -8.33 -23.67
CA LEU A 4 18.00 -8.69 -23.80
C LEU A 4 17.18 -7.85 -22.81
N SER A 5 16.08 -7.27 -23.30
CA SER A 5 15.08 -6.60 -22.46
C SER A 5 13.77 -7.36 -22.56
N LEU A 6 13.23 -7.71 -21.39
CA LEU A 6 11.94 -8.37 -21.25
C LEU A 6 10.94 -7.39 -20.65
N GLU A 7 9.84 -7.21 -21.37
CA GLU A 7 8.69 -6.44 -20.93
C GLU A 7 7.55 -7.40 -20.60
N LEU A 8 7.24 -7.53 -19.32
CA LEU A 8 6.21 -8.43 -18.81
C LEU A 8 5.07 -7.70 -18.10
N LEU A 9 5.24 -6.42 -17.72
CA LEU A 9 4.17 -5.60 -17.14
C LEU A 9 3.24 -5.06 -18.24
N GLY A 10 2.41 -5.97 -18.76
CA GLY A 10 1.64 -5.83 -19.97
C GLY A 10 1.75 -7.09 -20.83
N THR A 11 1.57 -6.97 -22.14
CA THR A 11 1.77 -8.09 -23.07
C THR A 11 3.25 -8.47 -23.13
N PHE A 12 3.54 -9.78 -23.17
CA PHE A 12 4.91 -10.27 -23.33
C PHE A 12 5.60 -9.64 -24.55
N ALA A 13 6.68 -8.90 -24.32
CA ALA A 13 7.58 -8.45 -25.36
C ALA A 13 9.04 -8.71 -24.98
N ALA A 14 9.85 -8.99 -25.98
CA ALA A 14 11.28 -9.14 -25.84
C ALA A 14 11.97 -8.29 -26.90
N THR A 15 12.94 -7.49 -26.50
CA THR A 15 13.77 -6.70 -27.40
C THR A 15 15.24 -6.98 -27.15
N PHE A 16 16.06 -6.81 -28.19
CA PHE A 16 17.51 -6.85 -28.09
C PHE A 16 18.07 -5.64 -28.80
N ASP A 17 18.84 -4.82 -28.09
CA ASP A 17 19.30 -3.52 -28.57
C ASP A 17 18.18 -2.67 -29.18
N GLY A 18 17.01 -2.68 -28.53
CA GLY A 18 15.82 -1.96 -28.98
C GLY A 18 15.05 -2.60 -30.14
N HIS A 19 15.51 -3.73 -30.69
CA HIS A 19 14.84 -4.42 -31.80
C HIS A 19 13.98 -5.59 -31.28
N ALA A 20 12.74 -5.68 -31.75
CA ALA A 20 11.81 -6.73 -31.33
C ALA A 20 12.29 -8.14 -31.70
N VAL A 21 12.21 -9.06 -30.75
CA VAL A 21 12.59 -10.47 -30.89
C VAL A 21 11.32 -11.32 -30.99
N SER A 22 10.99 -11.79 -32.20
CA SER A 22 9.80 -12.62 -32.44
C SER A 22 10.04 -14.14 -32.39
N ARG A 23 11.26 -14.57 -32.06
CA ARG A 23 11.67 -15.99 -32.12
C ARG A 23 11.07 -16.86 -31.01
N PHE A 24 10.54 -16.28 -29.94
CA PHE A 24 9.87 -16.99 -28.85
C PHE A 24 8.45 -17.46 -29.24
N ARG A 25 8.35 -18.33 -30.26
CA ARG A 25 7.05 -18.75 -30.84
C ARG A 25 6.23 -19.69 -29.95
N SER A 26 6.89 -20.43 -29.05
CA SER A 26 6.21 -21.37 -28.15
C SER A 26 5.69 -20.65 -26.91
N SER A 27 4.40 -20.81 -26.58
CA SER A 27 3.83 -20.28 -25.33
C SER A 27 4.52 -20.88 -24.11
N LYS A 28 4.82 -22.19 -24.09
CA LYS A 28 5.57 -22.82 -22.97
C LYS A 28 7.00 -22.27 -22.85
N ALA A 29 7.64 -21.87 -23.96
CA ALA A 29 8.95 -21.24 -23.92
C ALA A 29 8.87 -19.81 -23.35
N ARG A 30 7.90 -19.00 -23.80
CA ARG A 30 7.65 -17.66 -23.23
C ARG A 30 7.32 -17.73 -21.74
N ALA A 31 6.47 -18.68 -21.35
CA ALA A 31 6.11 -18.93 -19.95
C ALA A 31 7.34 -19.29 -19.11
N LEU A 32 8.17 -20.23 -19.58
CA LEU A 32 9.39 -20.63 -18.88
C LEU A 32 10.38 -19.45 -18.74
N LEU A 33 10.57 -18.68 -19.81
CA LEU A 33 11.45 -17.50 -19.79
C LEU A 33 10.93 -16.43 -18.80
N ALA A 34 9.63 -16.12 -18.86
CA ALA A 34 9.00 -15.16 -17.95
C ALA A 34 9.09 -15.62 -16.48
N TYR A 35 8.77 -16.89 -16.21
CA TYR A 35 8.88 -17.48 -14.88
C TYR A 35 10.30 -17.37 -14.34
N LEU A 36 11.28 -17.85 -15.10
CA LEU A 36 12.68 -17.82 -14.69
C LEU A 36 13.20 -16.39 -14.50
N ALA A 37 12.76 -15.44 -15.32
CA ALA A 37 13.19 -14.05 -15.23
C ALA A 37 12.60 -13.37 -13.98
N VAL A 38 11.33 -13.57 -13.67
CA VAL A 38 10.70 -13.02 -12.45
C VAL A 38 11.25 -13.67 -11.18
N GLU A 39 11.58 -14.98 -11.26
CA GLU A 39 12.06 -15.79 -10.14
C GLU A 39 13.60 -15.97 -10.11
N ALA A 40 14.38 -15.13 -10.80
CA ALA A 40 15.81 -15.39 -10.99
C ALA A 40 16.68 -15.14 -9.74
N ASN A 41 16.09 -14.75 -8.62
CA ASN A 41 16.78 -14.69 -7.32
C ASN A 41 17.13 -16.08 -6.75
N ARG A 42 16.68 -17.16 -7.38
CA ARG A 42 16.97 -18.54 -6.99
C ARG A 42 17.19 -19.45 -8.19
N ALA A 43 17.96 -20.52 -7.99
CA ALA A 43 18.08 -21.61 -8.95
C ALA A 43 16.88 -22.56 -8.85
N HIS A 44 16.35 -23.00 -9.99
CA HIS A 44 15.19 -23.88 -10.07
C HIS A 44 15.60 -25.29 -10.47
N SER A 45 15.08 -26.32 -9.79
CA SER A 45 15.34 -27.70 -10.19
C SER A 45 14.61 -28.04 -11.49
N ARG A 46 15.17 -28.95 -12.28
CA ARG A 46 14.49 -29.46 -13.49
C ARG A 46 13.18 -30.18 -13.18
N SER A 47 13.09 -30.87 -12.04
CA SER A 47 11.84 -31.51 -11.60
C SER A 47 10.75 -30.47 -11.38
N SER A 48 11.02 -29.42 -10.60
CA SER A 48 10.05 -28.37 -10.29
C SER A 48 9.57 -27.65 -11.55
N LEU A 49 10.46 -27.33 -12.49
CA LEU A 49 10.09 -26.69 -13.77
C LEU A 49 9.27 -27.62 -14.68
N ALA A 50 9.58 -28.92 -14.68
CA ALA A 50 8.83 -29.90 -15.44
C ALA A 50 7.40 -30.03 -14.90
N THR A 51 7.25 -30.15 -13.58
CA THR A 51 5.95 -30.19 -12.90
C THR A 51 5.16 -28.90 -13.09
N LEU A 52 5.82 -27.73 -13.02
CA LEU A 52 5.18 -26.42 -13.21
C LEU A 52 4.48 -26.30 -14.56
N LEU A 53 5.14 -26.74 -15.64
CA LEU A 53 4.68 -26.51 -17.02
C LEU A 53 3.96 -27.70 -17.66
N TRP A 54 4.16 -28.92 -17.14
CA TRP A 54 3.56 -30.15 -17.66
C TRP A 54 3.10 -31.08 -16.52
N PRO A 55 2.22 -30.63 -15.60
CA PRO A 55 1.83 -31.43 -14.44
C PRO A 55 1.08 -32.72 -14.81
N GLU A 56 0.40 -32.74 -15.96
CA GLU A 56 -0.39 -33.88 -16.44
C GLU A 56 0.44 -34.89 -17.26
N SER A 57 1.70 -34.60 -17.56
CA SER A 57 2.57 -35.50 -18.31
C SER A 57 3.22 -36.54 -17.39
N SER A 58 3.55 -37.71 -17.95
CA SER A 58 4.45 -38.63 -17.25
C SER A 58 5.77 -37.92 -16.93
N GLU A 59 6.45 -38.33 -15.85
CA GLU A 59 7.71 -37.72 -15.44
C GLU A 59 8.73 -37.69 -16.60
N GLN A 60 8.89 -38.83 -17.29
CA GLN A 60 9.81 -38.94 -18.44
C GLN A 60 9.46 -37.98 -19.58
N ASP A 61 8.17 -37.83 -19.89
CA ASP A 61 7.71 -36.91 -20.93
C ASP A 61 7.86 -35.44 -20.52
N ALA A 62 7.60 -35.11 -19.26
CA ALA A 62 7.76 -33.76 -18.72
C ALA A 62 9.23 -33.30 -18.79
N TYR A 63 10.18 -34.16 -18.38
CA TYR A 63 11.61 -33.88 -18.53
C TYR A 63 12.05 -33.74 -19.99
N ARG A 64 11.53 -34.60 -20.88
CA ARG A 64 11.81 -34.51 -22.32
C ARG A 64 11.32 -33.17 -22.88
N ASN A 65 10.10 -32.77 -22.55
CA ASN A 65 9.51 -31.51 -22.98
C ASN A 65 10.27 -30.29 -22.42
N LEU A 66 10.69 -30.35 -21.15
CA LEU A 66 11.53 -29.32 -20.54
C LEU A 66 12.88 -29.19 -21.28
N ARG A 67 13.57 -30.31 -21.56
CA ARG A 67 14.85 -30.29 -22.29
C ARG A 67 14.69 -29.68 -23.68
N VAL A 68 13.63 -30.05 -24.42
CA VAL A 68 13.35 -29.48 -25.75
C VAL A 68 13.06 -27.98 -25.66
N THR A 69 12.29 -27.56 -24.64
CA THR A 69 11.93 -26.15 -24.45
C THR A 69 13.15 -25.31 -24.08
N LEU A 70 14.00 -25.79 -23.16
CA LEU A 70 15.27 -25.14 -22.81
C LEU A 70 16.22 -25.03 -24.01
N HIS A 71 16.34 -26.09 -24.82
CA HIS A 71 17.16 -26.05 -26.04
C HIS A 71 16.63 -25.02 -27.04
N ARG A 72 15.30 -24.93 -27.21
CA ARG A 72 14.67 -23.91 -28.08
C ARG A 72 14.87 -22.50 -27.55
N LEU A 73 14.77 -22.28 -26.24
CA LEU A 73 15.05 -20.99 -25.61
C LEU A 73 16.50 -20.58 -25.82
N ARG A 74 17.45 -21.47 -25.52
CA ARG A 74 18.88 -21.21 -25.73
C ARG A 74 19.17 -20.84 -27.17
N ARG A 75 18.69 -21.64 -28.13
CA ARG A 75 18.86 -21.34 -29.56
C ARG A 75 18.21 -20.01 -29.95
N ALA A 76 17.03 -19.69 -29.43
CA ALA A 76 16.38 -18.42 -29.73
C ALA A 76 17.19 -17.22 -29.21
N LEU A 77 17.92 -17.38 -28.10
CA LEU A 77 18.85 -16.38 -27.58
C LEU A 77 20.14 -16.31 -28.39
N ASP A 78 20.74 -17.46 -28.73
CA ASP A 78 21.97 -17.52 -29.54
C ASP A 78 21.77 -16.94 -30.96
N ASP A 79 20.55 -17.07 -31.51
CA ASP A 79 20.16 -16.47 -32.79
C ASP A 79 20.08 -14.93 -32.73
N ILE A 80 20.01 -14.34 -31.52
CA ILE A 80 19.99 -12.89 -31.29
C ILE A 80 21.43 -12.38 -31.19
N ALA A 81 22.25 -13.02 -30.35
CA ALA A 81 23.67 -12.74 -30.21
C ALA A 81 24.42 -14.03 -29.88
N PRO A 82 25.64 -14.20 -30.43
CA PRO A 82 26.48 -15.35 -30.09
C PRO A 82 26.64 -15.51 -28.58
N ASP A 83 26.56 -16.75 -28.10
CA ASP A 83 26.72 -17.15 -26.70
C ASP A 83 25.70 -16.57 -25.69
N ALA A 84 24.74 -15.75 -26.13
CA ALA A 84 23.73 -15.15 -25.26
C ALA A 84 22.87 -16.20 -24.52
N GLY A 85 22.65 -17.37 -25.11
CA GLY A 85 21.92 -18.45 -24.48
C GLY A 85 22.67 -19.15 -23.34
N ASP A 86 24.00 -19.10 -23.32
CA ASP A 86 24.81 -19.57 -22.19
C ASP A 86 25.05 -18.47 -21.15
N GLU A 87 25.16 -17.21 -21.57
CA GLU A 87 25.25 -16.06 -20.66
C GLU A 87 23.96 -15.85 -19.85
N ILE A 88 22.81 -15.88 -20.51
CA ILE A 88 21.52 -15.62 -19.86
C ILE A 88 20.98 -16.86 -19.15
N LEU A 89 21.14 -18.05 -19.73
CA LEU A 89 20.49 -19.28 -19.28
C LEU A 89 21.51 -20.28 -18.71
N GLN A 90 21.73 -20.17 -17.41
CA GLN A 90 22.65 -21.01 -16.66
C GLN A 90 22.01 -22.38 -16.38
N ILE A 91 22.50 -23.41 -17.07
CA ILE A 91 22.00 -24.78 -16.97
C ILE A 91 23.13 -25.69 -16.47
N GLY A 92 23.03 -26.17 -15.24
CA GLY A 92 24.08 -27.00 -14.63
C GLY A 92 23.60 -27.68 -13.35
N GLY A 93 24.21 -28.83 -12.98
CA GLY A 93 23.95 -29.49 -11.70
C GLY A 93 22.50 -29.94 -11.45
N GLY A 94 21.68 -30.13 -12.50
CA GLY A 94 20.26 -30.45 -12.35
C GLY A 94 19.34 -29.23 -12.16
N HIS A 95 19.91 -28.02 -12.17
CA HIS A 95 19.21 -26.76 -12.00
C HIS A 95 19.25 -25.89 -13.26
N VAL A 96 18.35 -24.91 -13.29
CA VAL A 96 18.23 -23.87 -14.30
C VAL A 96 18.02 -22.54 -13.59
N GLN A 97 18.78 -21.53 -13.99
CA GLN A 97 18.62 -20.16 -13.49
C GLN A 97 18.86 -19.18 -14.64
N ILE A 98 18.28 -17.99 -14.51
CA ILE A 98 18.62 -16.87 -15.38
C ILE A 98 19.61 -15.94 -14.67
N ASP A 99 20.63 -15.50 -15.39
CA ASP A 99 21.52 -14.44 -14.93
C ASP A 99 20.82 -13.08 -15.10
N HIS A 100 20.34 -12.53 -13.99
CA HIS A 100 19.72 -11.20 -13.95
C HIS A 100 20.64 -10.09 -14.46
N SER A 101 21.96 -10.24 -14.36
CA SER A 101 22.90 -9.21 -14.82
C SER A 101 23.03 -9.17 -16.35
N ALA A 102 22.66 -10.26 -17.02
CA ALA A 102 22.70 -10.42 -18.47
C ALA A 102 21.43 -9.92 -19.17
N LEU A 103 20.37 -9.55 -18.43
CA LEU A 103 19.12 -9.03 -19.00
C LEU A 103 18.61 -7.79 -18.27
N THR A 104 17.64 -7.13 -18.87
CA THR A 104 16.81 -6.11 -18.22
C THR A 104 15.37 -6.62 -18.16
N LEU A 105 14.70 -6.39 -17.03
CA LEU A 105 13.34 -6.86 -16.78
C LEU A 105 12.54 -5.72 -16.14
N ASP A 106 11.46 -5.31 -16.79
CA ASP A 106 10.60 -4.22 -16.30
C ASP A 106 10.00 -4.50 -14.91
N VAL A 107 9.65 -5.75 -14.61
CA VAL A 107 9.21 -6.18 -13.26
C VAL A 107 10.28 -5.95 -12.21
N ALA A 108 11.55 -6.25 -12.52
CA ALA A 108 12.65 -6.05 -11.59
C ALA A 108 12.97 -4.56 -11.42
N GLU A 109 12.97 -3.79 -12.51
CA GLU A 109 13.15 -2.35 -12.48
C GLU A 109 12.05 -1.64 -11.68
N PHE A 110 10.79 -2.03 -11.90
CA PHE A 110 9.64 -1.57 -11.14
C PHE A 110 9.83 -1.79 -9.64
N ARG A 111 10.14 -3.01 -9.21
CA ARG A 111 10.39 -3.35 -7.80
C ARG A 111 11.56 -2.56 -7.21
N ASN A 112 12.68 -2.47 -7.94
CA ASN A 112 13.87 -1.72 -7.49
C ASN A 112 13.58 -0.23 -7.30
N LEU A 113 12.77 0.38 -8.16
CA LEU A 113 12.34 1.77 -8.01
C LEU A 113 11.52 1.97 -6.74
N LEU A 114 10.60 1.06 -6.43
CA LEU A 114 9.80 1.13 -5.20
C LEU A 114 10.64 0.86 -3.94
N ASP A 115 11.54 -0.11 -3.97
CA ASP A 115 12.47 -0.38 -2.87
C ASP A 115 13.36 0.84 -2.58
N ALA A 116 13.83 1.52 -3.63
CA ALA A 116 14.61 2.75 -3.50
C ALA A 116 13.79 3.93 -2.95
N VAL A 117 12.47 3.95 -3.15
CA VAL A 117 11.57 4.93 -2.51
C VAL A 117 11.38 4.59 -1.04
N SER A 118 11.08 3.33 -0.72
CA SER A 118 10.91 2.85 0.65
C SER A 118 12.15 3.08 1.51
N ALA A 119 13.35 2.91 0.93
CA ALA A 119 14.63 3.15 1.62
C ALA A 119 14.86 4.61 2.04
N HIS A 120 14.13 5.58 1.47
CA HIS A 120 14.21 6.98 1.90
C HIS A 120 13.33 7.29 3.12
N GLY A 121 12.37 6.42 3.48
CA GLY A 121 11.52 6.60 4.66
C GLY A 121 10.50 7.73 4.58
N HIS A 122 10.05 8.10 3.37
CA HIS A 122 9.00 9.10 3.20
C HIS A 122 7.60 8.51 3.38
N THR A 123 6.66 9.36 3.81
CA THR A 123 5.22 9.12 3.75
C THR A 123 4.60 10.01 2.68
N SER A 124 3.61 9.49 1.93
CA SER A 124 2.82 10.33 1.01
C SER A 124 1.92 11.28 1.81
N PRO A 125 1.74 12.55 1.42
CA PRO A 125 2.19 13.18 0.17
C PRO A 125 3.60 13.82 0.22
N ASP A 126 4.30 13.78 1.35
CA ASP A 126 5.59 14.44 1.60
C ASP A 126 6.80 13.70 0.98
N LEU A 127 6.69 13.38 -0.32
CA LEU A 127 7.76 12.73 -1.07
C LEU A 127 8.78 13.76 -1.59
N CYS A 128 10.08 13.46 -1.47
CA CYS A 128 11.10 14.28 -2.11
C CYS A 128 11.04 14.15 -3.65
N ARG A 129 11.61 15.13 -4.36
CA ARG A 129 11.64 15.16 -5.84
C ARG A 129 12.18 13.88 -6.47
N VAL A 130 13.18 13.24 -5.86
CA VAL A 130 13.78 12.00 -6.36
C VAL A 130 12.78 10.85 -6.28
N CYS A 131 12.06 10.72 -5.16
CA CYS A 131 11.06 9.67 -4.99
C CYS A 131 9.85 9.88 -5.90
N ILE A 132 9.40 11.12 -6.09
CA ILE A 132 8.35 11.41 -7.07
C ILE A 132 8.75 10.94 -8.46
N GLU A 133 9.99 11.23 -8.90
CA GLU A 133 10.46 10.80 -10.22
C GLU A 133 10.58 9.27 -10.33
N ARG A 134 11.06 8.60 -9.28
CA ARG A 134 11.09 7.13 -9.23
C ARG A 134 9.70 6.51 -9.32
N LEU A 135 8.72 7.05 -8.59
CA LEU A 135 7.33 6.59 -8.69
C LEU A 135 6.74 6.82 -10.07
N ARG A 136 7.04 7.96 -10.73
CA ARG A 136 6.61 8.22 -12.11
C ARG A 136 7.19 7.20 -13.08
N GLN A 137 8.47 6.88 -12.95
CA GLN A 137 9.12 5.85 -13.75
C GLN A 137 8.51 4.48 -13.50
N ALA A 138 8.30 4.10 -12.23
CA ALA A 138 7.65 2.85 -11.85
C ALA A 138 6.23 2.76 -12.44
N ALA A 139 5.44 3.83 -12.32
CA ALA A 139 4.14 3.92 -12.96
C ALA A 139 4.24 3.80 -14.49
N SER A 140 5.25 4.36 -15.15
CA SER A 140 5.38 4.22 -16.62
C SER A 140 5.68 2.78 -17.09
N LEU A 141 6.34 1.97 -16.26
CA LEU A 141 6.65 0.57 -16.56
C LEU A 141 5.40 -0.33 -16.52
N TYR A 142 4.47 -0.05 -15.61
CA TYR A 142 3.27 -0.87 -15.43
C TYR A 142 2.19 -0.60 -16.50
N ARG A 143 2.28 -1.23 -17.68
CA ARG A 143 1.33 -0.96 -18.79
C ARG A 143 0.07 -1.83 -18.76
N GLY A 144 0.07 -2.85 -17.92
CA GLY A 144 -1.05 -3.75 -17.65
C GLY A 144 -0.59 -4.89 -16.75
N ASP A 145 -1.48 -5.83 -16.47
CA ASP A 145 -1.17 -7.01 -15.66
C ASP A 145 0.05 -7.77 -16.17
N LEU A 146 0.75 -8.46 -15.27
CA LEU A 146 1.85 -9.35 -15.62
C LEU A 146 1.39 -10.35 -16.69
N LEU A 147 2.05 -10.36 -17.85
CA LEU A 147 1.69 -11.20 -19.00
C LEU A 147 0.22 -11.00 -19.41
N ALA A 148 -0.25 -9.75 -19.53
CA ALA A 148 -1.59 -9.42 -19.99
C ALA A 148 -1.92 -10.13 -21.32
N GLY A 149 -3.11 -10.74 -21.39
CA GLY A 149 -3.56 -11.50 -22.55
C GLY A 149 -2.82 -12.81 -22.81
N PHE A 150 -1.96 -13.27 -21.90
CA PHE A 150 -1.26 -14.54 -22.03
C PHE A 150 -2.07 -15.68 -21.43
N ASP A 151 -2.34 -16.70 -22.25
CA ASP A 151 -3.03 -17.93 -21.86
C ASP A 151 -2.12 -19.14 -22.11
N LEU A 152 -2.08 -20.07 -21.16
CA LEU A 152 -1.21 -21.23 -21.18
C LEU A 152 -1.94 -22.53 -20.82
N ALA A 153 -2.55 -23.14 -21.84
CA ALA A 153 -3.20 -24.44 -21.68
C ALA A 153 -2.34 -25.50 -20.97
N ASN A 154 -3.01 -26.29 -20.13
CA ASN A 154 -2.49 -27.46 -19.43
C ASN A 154 -1.25 -27.13 -18.56
N ALA A 155 -1.26 -26.01 -17.84
CA ALA A 155 -0.29 -25.70 -16.77
C ALA A 155 -0.94 -24.93 -15.61
N PRO A 156 -1.86 -25.58 -14.85
CA PRO A 156 -2.53 -24.95 -13.71
C PRO A 156 -1.55 -24.39 -12.68
N LEU A 157 -0.42 -25.06 -12.40
CA LEU A 157 0.58 -24.57 -11.44
C LEU A 157 1.28 -23.27 -11.90
N PHE A 158 1.45 -23.07 -13.20
CA PHE A 158 1.97 -21.81 -13.73
C PHE A 158 0.90 -20.71 -13.65
N GLU A 159 -0.36 -21.04 -13.93
CA GLU A 159 -1.50 -20.11 -13.82
C GLU A 159 -1.68 -19.64 -12.37
N GLU A 160 -1.61 -20.56 -11.39
CA GLU A 160 -1.64 -20.24 -9.97
C GLU A 160 -0.53 -19.28 -9.56
N TRP A 161 0.72 -19.55 -9.97
CA TRP A 161 1.84 -18.63 -9.75
C TRP A 161 1.59 -17.26 -10.40
N LEU A 162 1.08 -17.24 -11.63
CA LEU A 162 0.82 -16.01 -12.37
C LEU A 162 -0.26 -15.15 -11.68
N VAL A 163 -1.33 -15.76 -11.17
CA VAL A 163 -2.39 -15.05 -10.43
C VAL A 163 -1.82 -14.39 -9.16
N VAL A 164 -1.04 -15.11 -8.36
CA VAL A 164 -0.43 -14.57 -7.13
C VAL A 164 0.49 -13.41 -7.45
N GLU A 165 1.31 -13.54 -8.48
CA GLU A 165 2.26 -12.50 -8.86
C GLU A 165 1.58 -11.27 -9.48
N LYS A 166 0.52 -11.44 -10.28
CA LYS A 166 -0.34 -10.34 -10.77
C LYS A 166 -0.90 -9.52 -9.62
N GLU A 167 -1.54 -10.18 -8.66
CA GLU A 167 -2.14 -9.54 -7.48
C GLU A 167 -1.10 -8.78 -6.66
N ARG A 168 0.10 -9.35 -6.49
CA ARG A 168 1.21 -8.66 -5.80
C ARG A 168 1.64 -7.39 -6.53
N LEU A 169 1.83 -7.45 -7.85
CA LEU A 169 2.30 -6.32 -8.65
C LEU A 169 1.21 -5.24 -8.80
N GLN A 170 -0.06 -5.65 -8.92
CA GLN A 170 -1.20 -4.72 -8.98
C GLN A 170 -1.32 -3.91 -7.70
N ARG A 171 -1.19 -4.54 -6.52
CA ARG A 171 -1.17 -3.83 -5.22
C ARG A 171 -0.04 -2.81 -5.13
N LEU A 172 1.16 -3.16 -5.58
CA LEU A 172 2.30 -2.23 -5.64
C LEU A 172 2.03 -1.07 -6.61
N CYS A 173 1.44 -1.34 -7.77
CA CYS A 173 1.09 -0.30 -8.73
C CYS A 173 -0.01 0.62 -8.20
N LEU A 174 -1.02 0.07 -7.52
CA LEU A 174 -2.11 0.83 -6.90
C LEU A 174 -1.56 1.82 -5.85
N TRP A 175 -0.65 1.35 -4.99
CA TRP A 175 0.06 2.22 -4.05
C TRP A 175 0.87 3.32 -4.77
N THR A 176 1.56 2.97 -5.85
CA THR A 176 2.38 3.89 -6.65
C THR A 176 1.54 5.02 -7.25
N VAL A 177 0.43 4.68 -7.92
CA VAL A 177 -0.44 5.69 -8.56
C VAL A 177 -1.22 6.50 -7.53
N SER A 178 -1.66 5.89 -6.43
CA SER A 178 -2.34 6.60 -5.34
C SER A 178 -1.42 7.61 -4.66
N SER A 179 -0.15 7.25 -4.44
CA SER A 179 0.87 8.15 -3.91
C SER A 179 1.16 9.33 -4.85
N LEU A 180 1.28 9.07 -6.17
CA LEU A 180 1.43 10.14 -7.16
C LEU A 180 0.20 11.05 -7.23
N ALA A 181 -1.01 10.49 -7.18
CA ALA A 181 -2.25 11.27 -7.13
C ALA A 181 -2.27 12.20 -5.91
N SER A 182 -1.90 11.69 -4.73
CA SER A 182 -1.81 12.48 -3.49
C SER A 182 -0.76 13.59 -3.55
N VAL A 183 0.44 13.30 -4.09
CA VAL A 183 1.49 14.31 -4.30
C VAL A 183 1.00 15.45 -5.20
N TYR A 184 0.39 15.12 -6.33
CA TYR A 184 -0.06 16.14 -7.28
C TYR A 184 -1.29 16.91 -6.79
N GLU A 185 -2.17 16.25 -6.02
CA GLU A 185 -3.27 16.92 -5.34
C GLU A 185 -2.73 17.96 -4.33
N HIS A 186 -1.73 17.58 -3.51
CA HIS A 186 -1.09 18.49 -2.56
C HIS A 186 -0.36 19.66 -3.27
N GLN A 187 0.28 19.39 -4.41
CA GLN A 187 0.90 20.42 -5.25
C GLN A 187 -0.13 21.28 -6.03
N LYS A 188 -1.43 21.00 -5.91
CA LYS A 188 -2.53 21.63 -6.65
C LYS A 188 -2.42 21.48 -8.17
N ASP A 189 -1.65 20.50 -8.65
CA ASP A 189 -1.61 20.10 -10.06
C ASP A 189 -2.78 19.14 -10.32
N LEU A 190 -3.99 19.70 -10.40
CA LEU A 190 -5.24 18.95 -10.56
C LEU A 190 -5.25 18.08 -11.83
N THR A 191 -4.51 18.48 -12.86
CA THR A 191 -4.47 17.73 -14.13
C THR A 191 -3.74 16.41 -13.94
N LYS A 192 -2.54 16.43 -13.33
CA LYS A 192 -1.79 15.20 -13.04
C LYS A 192 -2.45 14.40 -11.92
N ALA A 193 -3.02 15.05 -10.91
CA ALA A 193 -3.76 14.35 -9.87
C ALA A 193 -4.92 13.53 -10.46
N LEU A 194 -5.69 14.10 -11.40
CA LEU A 194 -6.75 13.40 -12.12
C LEU A 194 -6.22 12.26 -13.00
N GLU A 195 -5.10 12.46 -13.70
CA GLU A 195 -4.46 11.42 -14.51
C GLU A 195 -4.16 10.17 -13.67
N PHE A 196 -3.52 10.33 -12.52
CA PHE A 196 -3.20 9.21 -11.65
C PHE A 196 -4.42 8.64 -10.91
N ALA A 197 -5.38 9.47 -10.51
CA ALA A 197 -6.62 9.01 -9.88
C ALA A 197 -7.51 8.19 -10.84
N HIS A 198 -7.58 8.56 -12.12
CA HIS A 198 -8.26 7.74 -13.13
C HIS A 198 -7.53 6.41 -13.35
N ARG A 199 -6.20 6.43 -13.30
CA ARG A 199 -5.40 5.21 -13.41
C ARG A 199 -5.58 4.29 -12.20
N GLU A 200 -5.72 4.85 -11.01
CA GLU A 200 -6.10 4.12 -9.80
C GLU A 200 -7.43 3.38 -9.98
N LEU A 201 -8.46 4.08 -10.47
CA LEU A 201 -9.77 3.48 -10.80
C LEU A 201 -9.69 2.38 -11.87
N ALA A 202 -8.83 2.54 -12.86
CA ALA A 202 -8.65 1.52 -13.90
C ALA A 202 -8.00 0.24 -13.36
N LEU A 203 -7.19 0.35 -12.31
CA LEU A 203 -6.56 -0.81 -11.65
C LEU A 203 -7.54 -1.52 -10.70
N ASP A 204 -8.36 -0.77 -9.97
CA ASP A 204 -9.35 -1.33 -9.06
C ASP A 204 -10.69 -0.56 -9.17
N PRO A 205 -11.58 -1.01 -10.09
CA PRO A 205 -12.87 -0.39 -10.30
C PRO A 205 -13.87 -0.55 -9.14
N TYR A 206 -13.53 -1.31 -8.09
CA TYR A 206 -14.40 -1.60 -6.96
C TYR A 206 -14.10 -0.72 -5.74
N ARG A 207 -13.02 0.08 -5.80
CA ARG A 207 -12.65 1.00 -4.71
C ARG A 207 -13.39 2.32 -4.80
N GLU A 208 -14.43 2.45 -3.99
CA GLU A 208 -15.20 3.69 -3.85
C GLU A 208 -14.35 4.91 -3.48
N GLU A 209 -13.30 4.72 -2.67
CA GLU A 209 -12.34 5.77 -2.31
C GLU A 209 -11.74 6.45 -3.55
N SER A 210 -11.38 5.67 -4.57
CA SER A 210 -10.80 6.16 -5.81
C SER A 210 -11.84 6.95 -6.64
N TYR A 211 -13.11 6.55 -6.62
CA TYR A 211 -14.20 7.34 -7.23
C TYR A 211 -14.39 8.66 -6.48
N ARG A 212 -14.40 8.62 -5.14
CA ARG A 212 -14.51 9.83 -4.31
C ARG A 212 -13.38 10.82 -4.59
N ARG A 213 -12.14 10.34 -4.78
CA ARG A 213 -11.00 11.16 -5.19
C ARG A 213 -11.21 11.82 -6.56
N VAL A 214 -11.59 11.05 -7.58
CA VAL A 214 -11.87 11.57 -8.93
C VAL A 214 -13.01 12.60 -8.91
N MET A 215 -14.11 12.30 -8.23
CA MET A 215 -15.24 13.23 -8.07
C MET A 215 -14.80 14.55 -7.43
N ARG A 216 -13.99 14.49 -6.36
CA ARG A 216 -13.44 15.69 -5.70
C ARG A 216 -12.57 16.50 -6.65
N LEU A 217 -11.61 15.87 -7.32
CA LEU A 217 -10.67 16.54 -8.23
C LEU A 217 -11.37 17.15 -9.47
N LEU A 218 -12.36 16.45 -10.04
CA LEU A 218 -13.20 16.98 -11.12
C LEU A 218 -14.00 18.20 -10.66
N THR A 219 -14.52 18.15 -9.45
CA THR A 219 -15.27 19.28 -8.89
C THR A 219 -14.37 20.48 -8.62
N LEU A 220 -13.16 20.27 -8.06
CA LEU A 220 -12.15 21.32 -7.85
C LEU A 220 -11.67 21.98 -9.15
N SER A 221 -11.68 21.22 -10.26
CA SER A 221 -11.35 21.73 -11.60
C SER A 221 -12.57 22.34 -12.34
N GLY A 222 -13.72 22.49 -11.66
CA GLY A 222 -14.95 23.06 -12.23
C GLY A 222 -15.73 22.12 -13.14
N ARG A 223 -15.30 20.86 -13.28
CA ARG A 223 -15.88 19.82 -14.15
C ARG A 223 -16.98 19.02 -13.44
N ARG A 224 -17.95 19.74 -12.87
CA ARG A 224 -19.02 19.18 -12.02
C ARG A 224 -19.86 18.10 -12.71
N SER A 225 -20.23 18.28 -13.98
CA SER A 225 -21.02 17.29 -14.72
C SER A 225 -20.28 15.96 -14.86
N GLU A 226 -18.96 16.00 -15.00
CA GLU A 226 -18.11 14.80 -15.09
C GLU A 226 -17.97 14.12 -13.73
N ALA A 227 -17.92 14.88 -12.63
CA ALA A 227 -17.96 14.30 -11.29
C ALA A 227 -19.28 13.55 -11.03
N ILE A 228 -20.41 14.08 -11.49
CA ILE A 228 -21.70 13.39 -11.40
C ILE A 228 -21.72 12.14 -12.29
N ALA A 229 -21.15 12.20 -13.49
CA ALA A 229 -21.03 11.04 -14.37
C ALA A 229 -20.18 9.93 -13.71
N CYS A 230 -19.07 10.30 -13.07
CA CYS A 230 -18.21 9.38 -12.31
C CYS A 230 -18.96 8.65 -11.19
N TYR A 231 -19.88 9.33 -10.48
CA TYR A 231 -20.76 8.67 -9.51
C TYR A 231 -21.71 7.65 -10.15
N LEU A 232 -22.29 7.97 -11.31
CA LEU A 232 -23.18 7.04 -12.02
C LEU A 232 -22.43 5.81 -12.51
N ASP A 233 -21.18 5.99 -12.94
CA ASP A 233 -20.29 4.86 -13.29
C ASP A 233 -19.98 4.00 -12.06
N CYS A 234 -19.71 4.61 -10.89
CA CYS A 234 -19.53 3.90 -9.62
C CYS A 234 -20.75 3.03 -9.28
N GLN A 235 -21.96 3.63 -9.31
CA GLN A 235 -23.21 2.90 -9.06
C GLN A 235 -23.38 1.71 -10.00
N ARG A 236 -23.09 1.91 -11.29
CA ARG A 236 -23.22 0.86 -12.30
C ARG A 236 -22.22 -0.27 -12.04
N VAL A 237 -20.94 0.04 -11.82
CA VAL A 237 -19.89 -0.97 -11.60
C VAL A 237 -20.17 -1.79 -10.32
N LEU A 238 -20.49 -1.14 -9.21
CA LEU A 238 -20.80 -1.84 -7.96
C LEU A 238 -22.10 -2.65 -8.05
N GLY A 239 -23.12 -2.11 -8.71
CA GLY A 239 -24.39 -2.80 -8.89
C GLY A 239 -24.28 -4.02 -9.81
N ASP A 240 -23.62 -3.87 -10.97
CA ASP A 240 -23.49 -4.92 -11.99
C ASP A 240 -22.58 -6.07 -11.52
N GLU A 241 -21.45 -5.75 -10.88
CA GLU A 241 -20.40 -6.75 -10.56
C GLU A 241 -20.50 -7.30 -9.13
N LEU A 242 -20.94 -6.48 -8.17
CA LEU A 242 -20.98 -6.85 -6.74
C LEU A 242 -22.41 -6.93 -6.17
N GLY A 243 -23.40 -6.39 -6.86
CA GLY A 243 -24.79 -6.36 -6.38
C GLY A 243 -24.99 -5.48 -5.14
N ILE A 244 -24.12 -4.50 -4.92
CA ILE A 244 -24.17 -3.57 -3.78
C ILE A 244 -24.42 -2.13 -4.25
N GLU A 245 -25.00 -1.31 -3.37
CA GLU A 245 -25.09 0.13 -3.58
C GLU A 245 -23.83 0.84 -3.04
N PRO A 246 -23.49 2.05 -3.54
CA PRO A 246 -22.36 2.82 -3.00
C PRO A 246 -22.54 3.20 -1.53
N ASP A 247 -21.42 3.31 -0.84
CA ASP A 247 -21.33 3.76 0.56
C ASP A 247 -22.00 5.12 0.81
N GLU A 248 -22.45 5.32 2.05
CA GLU A 248 -23.03 6.60 2.51
C GLU A 248 -22.10 7.79 2.27
N GLU A 249 -20.77 7.63 2.40
CA GLU A 249 -19.79 8.69 2.14
C GLU A 249 -19.80 9.12 0.67
N THR A 250 -19.94 8.16 -0.24
CA THR A 250 -20.01 8.39 -1.70
C THR A 250 -21.31 9.12 -2.06
N ILE A 251 -22.43 8.69 -1.47
CA ILE A 251 -23.75 9.34 -1.63
C ILE A 251 -23.72 10.77 -1.08
N ALA A 252 -23.14 10.98 0.10
CA ALA A 252 -23.03 12.31 0.71
C ALA A 252 -22.17 13.26 -0.15
N LEU A 253 -21.08 12.76 -0.74
CA LEU A 253 -20.24 13.55 -1.65
C LEU A 253 -21.02 13.98 -2.90
N VAL A 254 -21.70 13.07 -3.60
CA VAL A 254 -22.45 13.45 -4.82
C VAL A 254 -23.61 14.41 -4.50
N ASN A 255 -24.24 14.28 -3.32
CA ASN A 255 -25.29 15.21 -2.90
C ASN A 255 -24.74 16.64 -2.67
N ARG A 256 -23.56 16.79 -2.07
CA ARG A 256 -22.86 18.09 -1.96
C ARG A 256 -22.47 18.65 -3.33
N ILE A 257 -21.96 17.79 -4.22
CA ILE A 257 -21.65 18.19 -5.60
C ILE A 257 -22.93 18.67 -6.30
N ARG A 258 -24.09 18.03 -6.08
CA ARG A 258 -25.40 18.42 -6.64
C ARG A 258 -26.01 19.66 -6.00
N SER A 259 -25.75 19.97 -4.73
CA SER A 259 -26.23 21.22 -4.13
C SER A 259 -25.37 22.42 -4.53
N GLY A 260 -24.14 22.18 -4.98
CA GLY A 260 -23.18 23.25 -5.23
C GLY A 260 -22.51 23.77 -3.96
N ASP A 261 -22.75 23.13 -2.80
CA ASP A 261 -22.04 23.37 -1.54
C ASP A 261 -20.66 22.72 -1.56
N VAL A 262 -19.92 22.96 -2.63
CA VAL A 262 -18.52 22.56 -2.74
C VAL A 262 -17.67 23.73 -2.30
N ALA A 263 -17.88 24.17 -1.05
CA ALA A 263 -16.76 24.71 -0.31
C ALA A 263 -15.68 23.61 -0.30
N PRO A 264 -14.39 23.95 -0.45
CA PRO A 264 -13.33 22.95 -0.48
C PRO A 264 -13.26 22.29 0.89
N SER A 265 -14.00 21.19 1.10
CA SER A 265 -13.62 20.21 2.11
C SER A 265 -12.48 19.40 1.49
N GLN A 266 -11.32 20.06 1.37
CA GLN A 266 -10.08 19.34 1.37
C GLN A 266 -10.09 18.57 2.69
N HIS A 267 -10.01 17.24 2.60
CA HIS A 267 -9.98 16.31 3.72
C HIS A 267 -11.34 16.06 4.39
N SER A 268 -11.76 14.79 4.43
CA SER A 268 -12.71 14.38 5.47
C SER A 268 -12.02 14.71 6.80
N PRO A 269 -12.66 15.46 7.71
CA PRO A 269 -12.05 15.76 9.01
C PRO A 269 -11.64 14.43 9.64
N VAL A 270 -10.40 14.35 10.12
CA VAL A 270 -9.89 13.15 10.77
C VAL A 270 -10.90 12.72 11.83
N ARG A 271 -11.38 11.48 11.73
CA ARG A 271 -12.45 11.00 12.57
C ARG A 271 -11.98 10.97 14.02
N LEU A 272 -12.51 11.87 14.84
CA LEU A 272 -12.34 11.87 16.29
C LEU A 272 -13.31 10.86 16.90
N VAL A 273 -12.79 9.78 17.48
CA VAL A 273 -13.57 8.68 18.07
C VAL A 273 -13.40 8.68 19.59
N ASN A 274 -14.52 8.52 20.30
CA ASN A 274 -14.59 8.45 21.78
C ASN A 274 -14.14 9.72 22.54
N PHE A 275 -14.07 10.88 21.87
CA PHE A 275 -13.68 12.13 22.53
C PHE A 275 -14.77 12.70 23.45
N PRO A 276 -14.41 13.13 24.67
CA PRO A 276 -15.37 13.72 25.60
C PRO A 276 -15.83 15.11 25.15
N THR A 277 -17.12 15.42 25.33
CA THR A 277 -17.65 16.76 25.11
C THR A 277 -17.13 17.70 26.20
N MET A 278 -16.63 18.85 25.76
CA MET A 278 -15.93 19.82 26.59
C MET A 278 -16.69 21.14 26.58
N PHE A 279 -17.27 21.54 27.71
CA PHE A 279 -18.24 22.66 27.77
C PHE A 279 -17.63 24.04 28.02
N THR A 280 -16.35 24.09 28.36
CA THR A 280 -15.57 25.32 28.57
C THR A 280 -14.51 25.47 27.49
N PRO A 281 -14.08 26.69 27.10
CA PRO A 281 -12.93 26.85 26.22
C PRO A 281 -11.62 26.57 26.97
N LEU A 282 -10.58 26.12 26.25
CA LEU A 282 -9.20 26.12 26.77
C LEU A 282 -8.68 27.56 26.72
N VAL A 283 -8.05 28.05 27.79
CA VAL A 283 -7.58 29.43 27.89
C VAL A 283 -6.09 29.45 28.26
N GLY A 284 -5.28 30.19 27.50
CA GLY A 284 -3.90 30.52 27.88
C GLY A 284 -2.93 29.33 27.79
N ARG A 285 -3.18 28.40 26.85
CA ARG A 285 -2.38 27.17 26.63
C ARG A 285 -1.94 27.01 25.17
N GLU A 286 -1.92 28.12 24.43
CA GLU A 286 -1.60 28.14 23.00
C GLU A 286 -0.15 27.71 22.75
N ALA A 287 0.77 28.05 23.65
CA ALA A 287 2.18 27.65 23.56
C ALA A 287 2.35 26.13 23.74
N GLU A 288 1.65 25.52 24.70
CA GLU A 288 1.71 24.07 24.91
C GLU A 288 1.05 23.29 23.78
N LEU A 289 -0.07 23.79 23.23
CA LEU A 289 -0.68 23.20 22.04
C LEU A 289 0.30 23.20 20.85
N HIS A 290 0.96 24.34 20.60
CA HIS A 290 1.95 24.44 19.53
C HIS A 290 3.12 23.48 19.74
N ALA A 291 3.64 23.38 20.97
CA ALA A 291 4.72 22.46 21.31
C ALA A 291 4.32 20.98 21.12
N ILE A 292 3.07 20.62 21.39
CA ILE A 292 2.55 19.26 21.14
C ILE A 292 2.50 18.99 19.63
N SER A 293 1.91 19.90 18.85
CA SER A 293 1.86 19.76 17.38
C SER A 293 3.25 19.68 16.76
N GLU A 294 4.20 20.52 17.19
CA GLU A 294 5.58 20.51 16.69
C GLU A 294 6.29 19.18 16.99
N ARG A 295 6.14 18.65 18.21
CA ARG A 295 6.74 17.36 18.57
C ARG A 295 6.13 16.19 17.83
N LEU A 296 4.81 16.14 17.74
CA LEU A 296 4.14 15.10 16.95
C LEU A 296 4.43 15.26 15.45
N SER A 297 4.83 16.44 14.99
CA SER A 297 5.29 16.63 13.60
C SER A 297 6.59 15.91 13.27
N ASP A 298 7.44 15.65 14.26
CA ASP A 298 8.66 14.87 14.09
C ASP A 298 8.33 13.38 13.79
N PRO A 299 8.75 12.82 12.63
CA PRO A 299 8.54 11.41 12.31
C PRO A 299 9.20 10.45 13.33
N GLY A 300 10.22 10.90 14.06
CA GLY A 300 10.86 10.14 15.13
C GLY A 300 10.05 10.11 16.43
N CYS A 301 9.08 11.01 16.62
CA CYS A 301 8.29 11.10 17.84
C CYS A 301 6.98 10.33 17.69
N ARG A 302 7.00 9.05 18.11
CA ARG A 302 5.80 8.18 18.04
C ARG A 302 5.12 7.96 19.39
N LEU A 303 5.74 8.44 20.46
CA LEU A 303 5.20 8.44 21.81
C LEU A 303 5.49 9.79 22.47
N LEU A 304 4.45 10.54 22.80
CA LEU A 304 4.53 11.81 23.50
C LEU A 304 3.76 11.72 24.81
N THR A 305 4.43 11.98 25.94
CA THR A 305 3.79 11.97 27.26
C THR A 305 3.60 13.39 27.79
N LEU A 306 2.36 13.77 28.10
CA LEU A 306 2.01 14.98 28.84
C LEU A 306 2.12 14.70 30.34
N ILE A 307 3.05 15.39 31.00
CA ILE A 307 3.37 15.20 32.41
C ILE A 307 2.87 16.40 33.22
N GLY A 308 2.31 16.13 34.40
CA GLY A 308 1.89 17.18 35.32
C GLY A 308 1.08 16.66 36.49
N LEU A 309 0.94 17.50 37.51
CA LEU A 309 0.16 17.20 38.72
C LEU A 309 -1.32 16.90 38.40
N GLY A 310 -2.01 16.25 39.33
CA GLY A 310 -3.46 16.05 39.21
C GLY A 310 -4.20 17.38 39.09
N GLY A 311 -5.21 17.45 38.22
CA GLY A 311 -6.04 18.66 38.07
C GLY A 311 -5.44 19.80 37.24
N VAL A 312 -4.19 19.70 36.75
CA VAL A 312 -3.56 20.75 35.92
C VAL A 312 -4.16 20.89 34.50
N GLY A 313 -5.07 19.99 34.12
CA GLY A 313 -5.75 20.02 32.82
C GLY A 313 -5.09 19.21 31.72
N LYS A 314 -4.31 18.15 32.02
CA LYS A 314 -3.66 17.30 31.00
C LYS A 314 -4.65 16.66 30.02
N THR A 315 -5.72 16.05 30.53
CA THR A 315 -6.79 15.49 29.71
C THR A 315 -7.40 16.55 28.79
N ARG A 316 -7.61 17.75 29.34
CA ARG A 316 -8.13 18.88 28.56
C ARG A 316 -7.18 19.28 27.44
N LEU A 317 -5.89 19.41 27.76
CA LEU A 317 -4.86 19.77 26.79
C LEU A 317 -4.69 18.67 25.72
N ALA A 318 -4.71 17.39 26.09
CA ALA A 318 -4.62 16.27 25.15
C ALA A 318 -5.81 16.22 24.19
N VAL A 319 -7.02 16.39 24.72
CA VAL A 319 -8.25 16.46 23.92
C VAL A 319 -8.22 17.65 22.95
N GLU A 320 -7.80 18.81 23.42
CA GLU A 320 -7.72 20.02 22.58
C GLU A 320 -6.60 19.90 21.53
N ALA A 321 -5.45 19.31 21.88
CA ALA A 321 -4.36 19.05 20.95
C ALA A 321 -4.79 18.08 19.84
N ALA A 322 -5.43 16.96 20.20
CA ALA A 322 -5.93 16.01 19.22
C ALA A 322 -7.00 16.62 18.29
N ARG A 323 -7.86 17.51 18.81
CA ARG A 323 -8.81 18.28 17.99
C ARG A 323 -8.13 19.27 17.07
N HIS A 324 -7.12 19.97 17.57
CA HIS A 324 -6.33 20.92 16.77
C HIS A 324 -5.63 20.20 15.63
N ILE A 325 -4.98 19.08 15.94
CA ILE A 325 -4.33 18.19 14.98
C ILE A 325 -5.36 17.70 13.95
N ALA A 326 -6.51 17.17 14.37
CA ALA A 326 -7.57 16.73 13.47
C ALA A 326 -8.16 17.84 12.59
N ALA A 327 -8.11 19.10 13.05
CA ALA A 327 -8.57 20.28 12.32
C ALA A 327 -7.49 20.86 11.37
N GLU A 328 -6.21 20.60 11.62
CA GLU A 328 -5.09 20.97 10.75
C GLU A 328 -5.08 20.09 9.49
N SER A 329 -5.92 20.49 8.54
CA SER A 329 -6.41 19.62 7.47
C SER A 329 -5.34 19.06 6.51
N GLU A 330 -4.24 19.78 6.24
CA GLU A 330 -3.36 19.46 5.11
C GLU A 330 -2.34 18.34 5.38
N TRP A 331 -1.98 18.11 6.65
CA TRP A 331 -0.94 17.13 7.04
C TRP A 331 -1.51 15.95 7.84
N THR A 332 -2.48 16.23 8.71
CA THR A 332 -3.04 15.22 9.63
C THR A 332 -3.89 14.17 8.91
N SER A 333 -4.58 14.56 7.84
CA SER A 333 -5.47 13.67 7.09
C SER A 333 -4.73 12.59 6.30
N ALA A 334 -3.44 12.79 6.00
CA ALA A 334 -2.57 11.79 5.40
C ALA A 334 -1.86 10.91 6.45
N ARG A 335 -1.68 11.43 7.68
CA ARG A 335 -0.95 10.76 8.76
C ARG A 335 -1.84 9.91 9.67
N PHE A 336 -3.09 10.33 9.90
CA PHE A 336 -4.07 9.63 10.75
C PHE A 336 -5.37 9.34 10.01
N PHE A 337 -5.29 8.81 8.79
CA PHE A 337 -6.49 8.55 7.97
C PHE A 337 -7.39 7.45 8.53
N ASP A 338 -6.86 6.52 9.35
CA ASP A 338 -7.68 5.55 10.08
C ASP A 338 -8.32 6.14 11.37
N GLY A 339 -8.01 7.40 11.69
CA GLY A 339 -8.67 8.18 12.73
C GLY A 339 -7.82 8.50 13.96
N VAL A 340 -8.38 9.30 14.84
CA VAL A 340 -7.80 9.68 16.14
C VAL A 340 -8.75 9.18 17.23
N PHE A 341 -8.23 8.38 18.16
CA PHE A 341 -9.03 7.72 19.18
C PHE A 341 -8.65 8.21 20.56
N PHE A 342 -9.66 8.54 21.36
CA PHE A 342 -9.48 8.81 22.80
C PHE A 342 -9.81 7.55 23.59
N ILE A 343 -8.88 7.12 24.44
CA ILE A 343 -8.99 5.93 25.27
C ILE A 343 -8.80 6.36 26.72
N SER A 344 -9.87 6.27 27.51
CA SER A 344 -9.84 6.61 28.93
C SER A 344 -9.43 5.39 29.75
N LEU A 345 -8.24 5.42 30.35
CA LEU A 345 -7.77 4.35 31.22
C LEU A 345 -8.15 4.60 32.70
N ALA A 346 -8.98 5.60 32.99
CA ALA A 346 -9.33 5.99 34.36
C ALA A 346 -9.93 4.86 35.23
N SER A 347 -10.58 3.87 34.61
CA SER A 347 -11.25 2.74 35.26
C SER A 347 -10.48 1.42 35.14
N VAL A 348 -9.21 1.45 34.70
CA VAL A 348 -8.41 0.26 34.46
C VAL A 348 -7.56 -0.03 35.68
N ASP A 349 -7.94 -1.00 36.50
CA ASP A 349 -7.24 -1.22 37.79
C ASP A 349 -5.89 -1.93 37.66
N SER A 350 -5.59 -2.56 36.52
CA SER A 350 -4.36 -3.35 36.27
C SER A 350 -3.91 -3.27 34.80
N PRO A 351 -2.60 -3.21 34.50
CA PRO A 351 -2.07 -3.13 33.14
C PRO A 351 -2.52 -4.24 32.19
N GLU A 352 -2.77 -5.44 32.72
CA GLU A 352 -3.23 -6.60 31.94
C GLU A 352 -4.61 -6.39 31.27
N PHE A 353 -5.40 -5.40 31.73
CA PHE A 353 -6.70 -5.04 31.16
C PHE A 353 -6.62 -3.92 30.10
N VAL A 354 -5.45 -3.31 29.91
CA VAL A 354 -5.24 -2.28 28.89
C VAL A 354 -5.54 -2.80 27.47
N PRO A 355 -5.07 -4.00 27.05
CA PRO A 355 -5.44 -4.56 25.75
C PRO A 355 -6.94 -4.72 25.54
N ALA A 356 -7.66 -5.18 26.57
CA ALA A 356 -9.11 -5.35 26.51
C ALA A 356 -9.84 -4.01 26.37
N THR A 357 -9.37 -2.97 27.08
CA THR A 357 -9.93 -1.62 26.99
C THR A 357 -9.69 -1.02 25.60
N LEU A 358 -8.47 -1.15 25.06
CA LEU A 358 -8.15 -0.75 23.68
C LEU A 358 -9.01 -1.48 22.66
N ALA A 359 -9.14 -2.81 22.78
CA ALA A 359 -9.96 -3.60 21.88
C ALA A 359 -11.43 -3.11 21.87
N GLY A 360 -11.99 -2.84 23.05
CA GLY A 360 -13.35 -2.30 23.19
C GLY A 360 -13.51 -0.93 22.53
N ASP A 361 -12.60 0.01 22.81
CA ASP A 361 -12.67 1.37 22.28
C ASP A 361 -12.37 1.45 20.77
N LEU A 362 -11.60 0.49 20.24
CA LEU A 362 -11.35 0.30 18.80
C LEU A 362 -12.49 -0.49 18.10
N GLY A 363 -13.47 -1.00 18.84
CA GLY A 363 -14.60 -1.75 18.30
C GLY A 363 -14.27 -3.18 17.86
N LEU A 364 -13.19 -3.77 18.38
CA LEU A 364 -12.79 -5.14 18.07
C LEU A 364 -13.65 -6.15 18.83
N THR A 365 -14.16 -7.14 18.12
CA THR A 365 -14.78 -8.31 18.73
C THR A 365 -13.71 -9.38 18.99
N PRO A 366 -13.49 -9.83 20.23
CA PRO A 366 -12.50 -10.86 20.52
C PRO A 366 -12.88 -12.19 19.84
N HIS A 367 -11.92 -12.82 19.18
CA HIS A 367 -12.09 -14.16 18.60
C HIS A 367 -11.22 -15.20 19.32
N GLN A 368 -11.61 -16.48 19.25
CA GLN A 368 -10.85 -17.55 19.89
C GLN A 368 -9.61 -17.93 19.07
N GLY A 369 -8.48 -18.15 19.74
CA GLY A 369 -7.24 -18.68 19.13
C GLY A 369 -6.00 -17.80 19.30
N THR A 370 -6.17 -16.52 19.67
CA THR A 370 -5.08 -15.58 19.95
C THR A 370 -5.41 -14.71 21.17
N THR A 371 -4.40 -14.10 21.79
CA THR A 371 -4.65 -13.19 22.92
C THR A 371 -5.26 -11.87 22.44
N VAL A 372 -6.00 -11.17 23.30
CA VAL A 372 -6.57 -9.84 22.97
C VAL A 372 -5.47 -8.84 22.61
N ALA A 373 -4.32 -8.94 23.27
CA ALA A 373 -3.13 -8.14 23.00
C ALA A 373 -2.63 -8.32 21.55
N ASP A 374 -2.50 -9.57 21.09
CA ASP A 374 -2.08 -9.86 19.72
C ASP A 374 -3.11 -9.38 18.69
N GLN A 375 -4.41 -9.51 19.00
CA GLN A 375 -5.48 -9.05 18.12
C GLN A 375 -5.46 -7.53 17.94
N VAL A 376 -5.19 -6.77 19.00
CA VAL A 376 -5.01 -5.32 18.91
C VAL A 376 -3.79 -4.97 18.07
N ILE A 377 -2.65 -5.65 18.29
CA ILE A 377 -1.42 -5.41 17.51
C ILE A 377 -1.64 -5.72 16.02
N ASP A 378 -2.26 -6.86 15.71
CA ASP A 378 -2.52 -7.26 14.33
C ASP A 378 -3.50 -6.31 13.62
N PHE A 379 -4.51 -5.82 14.34
CA PHE A 379 -5.41 -4.79 13.82
C PHE A 379 -4.64 -3.50 13.51
N LEU A 380 -3.78 -3.04 14.43
CA LEU A 380 -3.05 -1.78 14.30
C LEU A 380 -1.88 -1.84 13.31
N ARG A 381 -1.36 -3.03 13.00
CA ARG A 381 -0.17 -3.26 12.16
C ARG A 381 -0.15 -2.48 10.85
N HIS A 382 -1.32 -2.33 10.22
CA HIS A 382 -1.48 -1.67 8.92
C HIS A 382 -2.27 -0.35 9.02
N LYS A 383 -2.40 0.20 10.23
CA LYS A 383 -3.19 1.38 10.52
C LYS A 383 -2.33 2.61 10.73
N HIS A 384 -2.90 3.75 10.36
CA HIS A 384 -2.35 5.07 10.52
C HIS A 384 -3.25 5.88 11.46
N MET A 385 -2.90 5.90 12.75
CA MET A 385 -3.78 6.39 13.82
C MET A 385 -3.01 7.11 14.92
N LEU A 386 -3.68 8.09 15.53
CA LEU A 386 -3.26 8.68 16.80
C LEU A 386 -4.12 8.11 17.94
N LEU A 387 -3.47 7.50 18.92
CA LEU A 387 -4.10 7.00 20.14
C LEU A 387 -3.82 7.98 21.29
N VAL A 388 -4.87 8.62 21.81
CA VAL A 388 -4.81 9.47 22.99
C VAL A 388 -5.13 8.61 24.21
N LEU A 389 -4.11 8.24 24.99
CA LEU A 389 -4.24 7.40 26.18
C LEU A 389 -4.31 8.29 27.43
N ASP A 390 -5.49 8.41 28.03
CA ASP A 390 -5.71 9.28 29.18
C ASP A 390 -5.60 8.52 30.52
N ASN A 391 -5.06 9.17 31.55
CA ASN A 391 -4.91 8.69 32.94
C ASN A 391 -3.94 7.52 33.13
N PHE A 392 -2.81 7.48 32.44
CA PHE A 392 -1.86 6.35 32.51
C PHE A 392 -1.10 6.20 33.85
N GLU A 393 -1.22 7.16 34.78
CA GLU A 393 -0.39 7.23 36.00
C GLU A 393 -0.40 6.02 36.95
N HIS A 394 -1.43 5.17 36.89
CA HIS A 394 -1.59 3.99 37.74
C HIS A 394 -1.15 2.68 37.05
N LEU A 395 -0.73 2.75 35.78
CA LEU A 395 -0.40 1.59 34.92
C LEU A 395 1.08 1.50 34.57
N ARG A 396 1.95 2.14 35.36
CA ARG A 396 3.36 2.36 34.99
C ARG A 396 4.21 1.11 34.86
N GLU A 397 3.96 0.10 35.68
CA GLU A 397 4.86 -1.05 35.80
C GLU A 397 4.85 -1.95 34.55
N ASP A 398 3.92 -1.74 33.60
CA ASP A 398 3.76 -2.61 32.42
C ASP A 398 3.48 -1.84 31.11
N ALA A 399 4.03 -0.63 30.98
CA ALA A 399 3.90 0.14 29.74
C ALA A 399 4.66 -0.48 28.55
N VAL A 400 5.46 -1.53 28.78
CA VAL A 400 6.27 -2.25 27.77
C VAL A 400 5.41 -2.76 26.62
N TRP A 401 4.16 -3.16 26.89
CA TRP A 401 3.28 -3.64 25.82
C TRP A 401 2.94 -2.54 24.79
N LEU A 402 2.95 -1.26 25.17
CA LEU A 402 2.79 -0.16 24.21
C LEU A 402 3.96 -0.09 23.22
N LEU A 403 5.18 -0.46 23.64
CA LEU A 403 6.33 -0.56 22.73
C LEU A 403 6.11 -1.66 21.69
N SER A 404 5.50 -2.79 22.07
CA SER A 404 5.18 -3.85 21.12
C SER A 404 4.23 -3.38 20.02
N ILE A 405 3.27 -2.49 20.35
CA ILE A 405 2.44 -1.82 19.34
C ILE A 405 3.30 -0.93 18.44
N LEU A 406 4.16 -0.08 19.03
CA LEU A 406 5.00 0.83 18.25
C LEU A 406 5.98 0.08 17.33
N GLU A 407 6.55 -1.04 17.78
CA GLU A 407 7.43 -1.88 16.97
C GLU A 407 6.69 -2.58 15.83
N ALA A 408 5.51 -3.13 16.09
CA ALA A 408 4.75 -3.90 15.10
C ALA A 408 3.95 -3.01 14.12
N ALA A 409 3.56 -1.81 14.52
CA ALA A 409 2.65 -0.94 13.79
C ALA A 409 3.26 0.44 13.54
N PRO A 410 4.08 0.62 12.48
CA PRO A 410 4.86 1.84 12.24
C PRO A 410 4.01 3.10 12.00
N GLY A 411 2.75 2.95 11.58
CA GLY A 411 1.80 4.04 11.38
C GLY A 411 1.09 4.53 12.66
N ILE A 412 1.38 3.94 13.82
CA ILE A 412 0.74 4.31 15.09
C ILE A 412 1.57 5.30 15.87
N GLU A 413 0.88 6.28 16.43
CA GLU A 413 1.40 7.29 17.35
C GLU A 413 0.54 7.39 18.60
N MET A 414 1.17 7.76 19.72
CA MET A 414 0.53 7.80 21.02
C MET A 414 0.76 9.14 21.73
N LEU A 415 -0.33 9.76 22.18
CA LEU A 415 -0.33 10.91 23.09
C LEU A 415 -0.85 10.45 24.45
N VAL A 416 0.03 10.39 25.45
CA VAL A 416 -0.28 9.82 26.77
C VAL A 416 -0.37 10.91 27.82
N THR A 417 -1.39 10.89 28.69
CA THR A 417 -1.43 11.74 29.89
C THR A 417 -1.01 10.95 31.13
N SER A 418 -0.07 11.49 31.92
CA SER A 418 0.42 10.84 33.14
C SER A 418 0.95 11.85 34.16
N ARG A 419 1.14 11.42 35.40
CA ARG A 419 1.79 12.23 36.45
C ARG A 419 3.33 12.18 36.40
N PHE A 420 3.91 11.15 35.80
CA PHE A 420 5.37 10.98 35.65
C PHE A 420 5.68 10.57 34.20
N PRO A 421 6.92 10.74 33.72
CA PRO A 421 7.34 10.19 32.43
C PRO A 421 7.07 8.69 32.35
N LEU A 422 6.79 8.21 31.14
CA LEU A 422 6.91 6.79 30.84
C LEU A 422 8.40 6.49 30.63
N GLU A 423 8.94 5.53 31.37
CA GLU A 423 10.29 5.02 31.16
C GLU A 423 10.19 3.85 30.18
N LEU A 424 10.19 4.16 28.88
CA LEU A 424 10.04 3.21 27.77
C LEU A 424 11.20 3.30 26.78
#